data_AF-A0A6I4HKM5-F1
#
_entry.id   AF-A0A6I4HKM5-F1
#
_cell.length_a   1.000
_cell.length_b   1.000
_cell.length_c   1.000
_cell.angle_alpha   90.00
_cell.angle_beta   90.00
_cell.angle_gamma   90.00
#
_symmetry.space_group_name_H-M   'P 1'
#
loop_
_entity.id
_entity.type
_entity.pdbx_description
1 polymer ?
#
loop_
_entity_poly.entity_id
_entity_poly.type
_entity_poly.pdbx_seq_one_letter_code
_entity_poly.pdbx_strand_id
1 'polypeptide(L)' 'MQDGSSGEFWYAYHAYHANGMLPSTFSLLPKKEKAMLMAFIDMKAEAEEKEAKKIKTKTRRR' A
#
# COMPACT_ATOMS: atom_id res chain seq x y z
N MET A 1 -15.18 21.18 -2.00
CA MET A 1 -13.85 20.63 -2.31
C MET A 1 -13.71 19.35 -1.51
N GLN A 2 -13.63 18.21 -2.20
CA GLN A 2 -13.80 16.89 -1.59
C GLN A 2 -12.43 16.41 -1.07
N ASP A 3 -12.26 16.53 0.25
CA ASP A 3 -11.07 16.14 1.01
C ASP A 3 -10.96 14.60 1.15
N GLY A 4 -11.01 13.89 0.02
CA GLY A 4 -10.94 12.42 -0.04
C GLY A 4 -9.66 11.89 -0.72
N SER A 5 -8.79 12.79 -1.17
CA SER A 5 -7.71 12.45 -2.10
C SER A 5 -6.41 11.99 -1.43
N SER A 6 -6.28 12.02 -0.10
CA SER A 6 -5.00 11.72 0.54
C SER A 6 -4.78 10.22 0.69
N GLY A 7 -5.70 9.49 1.31
CA GLY A 7 -5.53 8.05 1.60
C GLY A 7 -5.55 7.17 0.35
N GLU A 8 -6.57 7.32 -0.50
CA GLU A 8 -6.72 6.48 -1.70
C GLU A 8 -5.60 6.68 -2.72
N PHE A 9 -5.02 7.88 -2.76
CA PHE A 9 -3.86 8.19 -3.61
C PHE A 9 -2.62 7.40 -3.19
N TRP A 10 -2.34 7.31 -1.89
CA TRP A 10 -1.22 6.51 -1.38
C TRP A 10 -1.42 5.02 -1.66
N TYR A 11 -2.64 4.52 -1.54
CA TYR A 11 -2.96 3.13 -1.93
C TYR A 11 -2.78 2.90 -3.43
N ALA A 12 -3.23 3.82 -4.29
CA ALA A 12 -3.02 3.73 -5.73
C ALA A 12 -1.52 3.77 -6.09
N TYR A 13 -0.75 4.62 -5.42
CA TYR A 13 0.70 4.71 -5.57
C TYR A 13 1.40 3.41 -5.17
N HIS A 14 1.05 2.85 -4.00
CA HIS A 14 1.58 1.56 -3.56
C HIS A 14 1.18 0.42 -4.50
N ALA A 15 -0.07 0.40 -4.98
CA ALA A 15 -0.53 -0.60 -5.95
C ALA A 15 0.25 -0.53 -7.27
N TYR A 16 0.57 0.68 -7.74
CA TYR A 16 1.37 0.88 -8.95
C TYR A 16 2.80 0.37 -8.77
N HIS A 17 3.47 0.75 -7.68
CA HIS A 17 4.85 0.34 -7.44
C HIS A 17 5.00 -1.14 -7.05
N ALA A 18 4.02 -1.71 -6.36
CA ALA A 18 4.09 -3.10 -5.89
C ALA A 18 3.60 -4.10 -6.94
N ASN A 19 2.54 -3.77 -7.69
CA ASN A 19 1.83 -4.71 -8.57
C ASN A 19 1.75 -4.22 -10.03
N GLY A 20 2.32 -3.06 -10.38
CA GLY A 20 2.25 -2.49 -11.72
C GLY A 20 0.86 -1.98 -12.11
N MET A 21 -0.05 -1.82 -11.13
CA MET A 21 -1.43 -1.42 -11.40
C MET A 21 -1.52 0.09 -11.61
N LEU A 22 -1.92 0.52 -12.82
CA LEU A 22 -2.07 1.93 -13.16
C LEU A 22 -3.05 2.64 -12.20
N PRO A 23 -2.75 3.86 -11.72
CA PRO A 23 -3.67 4.59 -10.84
C PRO A 23 -5.05 4.82 -11.48
N SER A 24 -5.10 4.98 -12.81
CA SER A 24 -6.34 5.08 -13.57
C SER A 24 -7.18 3.81 -13.50
N THR A 25 -6.57 2.62 -13.50
CA THR A 25 -7.33 1.36 -13.34
C THR A 25 -7.83 1.22 -11.91
N PHE A 26 -7.06 1.63 -10.91
CA PHE A 26 -7.50 1.65 -9.52
C PHE A 26 -8.72 2.56 -9.28
N SER A 27 -8.76 3.71 -9.95
CA SER A 27 -9.89 4.65 -9.86
C SER A 27 -11.17 4.10 -10.51
N LEU A 28 -11.03 3.29 -11.54
CA LEU A 28 -12.14 2.66 -12.27
C LEU A 28 -12.71 1.41 -11.55
N LEU A 29 -12.03 0.89 -10.52
CA LEU A 29 -12.47 -0.30 -9.81
C LEU A 29 -13.76 -0.05 -9.00
N PRO A 30 -14.66 -1.04 -8.93
CA PRO A 30 -15.81 -0.97 -8.04
C PRO A 30 -15.37 -0.91 -6.57
N LYS A 31 -16.17 -0.25 -5.73
CA LYS A 31 -15.84 0.04 -4.31
C LYS A 31 -15.40 -1.19 -3.51
N LYS A 32 -16.01 -2.36 -3.75
CA LYS A 32 -15.67 -3.61 -3.03
C LYS A 32 -14.28 -4.12 -3.40
N GLU A 33 -13.91 -4.07 -4.67
CA GLU A 33 -12.60 -4.52 -5.14
C GLU A 33 -11.50 -3.55 -4.70
N LYS A 34 -11.80 -2.24 -4.74
CA LYS A 34 -10.92 -1.20 -4.22
C LYS A 34 -10.61 -1.41 -2.72
N ALA A 35 -11.65 -1.71 -1.93
CA ALA A 35 -11.49 -2.02 -0.50
C ALA A 35 -10.66 -3.29 -0.26
N MET A 36 -10.83 -4.35 -1.07
CA MET A 36 -9.99 -5.54 -0.99
C MET A 36 -8.52 -5.21 -1.27
N LEU A 37 -8.24 -4.46 -2.34
CA LEU A 37 -6.86 -4.06 -2.67
C LEU A 37 -6.22 -3.22 -1.57
N MET A 38 -6.95 -2.27 -0.99
CA MET A 38 -6.47 -1.49 0.15
C MET A 38 -6.08 -2.40 1.33
N ALA A 39 -6.94 -3.37 1.67
CA ALA A 39 -6.65 -4.32 2.75
C ALA A 39 -5.40 -5.19 2.45
N PHE A 40 -5.21 -5.63 1.20
CA PHE A 40 -4.00 -6.36 0.82
C PHE A 40 -2.74 -5.50 0.94
N ILE A 41 -2.83 -4.21 0.55
CA ILE A 41 -1.72 -3.26 0.68
C ILE A 41 -1.39 -3.03 2.15
N ASP A 42 -2.39 -2.87 3.01
CA ASP A 42 -2.18 -2.71 4.46
C ASP A 42 -1.47 -3.93 5.06
N MET A 43 -1.92 -5.15 4.73
CA MET A 43 -1.27 -6.38 5.19
C MET A 43 0.19 -6.47 4.74
N LYS A 44 0.47 -6.06 3.49
CA LYS A 44 1.82 -6.08 2.93
C LYS A 44 2.71 -5.03 3.60
N ALA A 45 2.21 -3.82 3.79
CA ALA A 45 2.91 -2.73 4.46
C ALA A 45 3.28 -3.11 5.91
N GLU A 46 2.36 -3.75 6.64
CA GLU A 46 2.63 -4.23 8.00
C GLU A 46 3.69 -5.34 8.02
N ALA A 47 3.64 -6.26 7.05
CA ALA A 47 4.65 -7.30 6.90
C ALA A 47 6.04 -6.71 6.60
N GLU A 48 6.14 -5.78 5.66
CA GLU A 48 7.39 -5.09 5.30
C GLU A 48 7.94 -4.29 6.48
N GLU A 49 7.10 -3.62 7.27
CA GLU A 49 7.55 -2.91 8.48
C GLU A 49 8.15 -3.88 9.51
N LYS A 50 7.51 -5.04 9.72
CA LYS A 50 8.03 -6.08 10.62
C LYS A 50 9.37 -6.63 10.13
N GLU A 51 9.54 -6.85 8.83
CA GLU A 51 10.81 -7.29 8.25
C GLU A 51 11.90 -6.21 8.35
N ALA A 52 11.58 -4.95 8.04
CA ALA A 52 12.49 -3.83 8.16
C ALA A 52 12.98 -3.64 9.61
N LYS A 53 12.10 -3.80 10.60
CA LYS A 53 12.48 -3.79 12.03
C LYS A 53 13.46 -4.91 12.37
N LYS A 54 13.20 -6.14 11.91
CA LYS A 54 14.11 -7.29 12.11
C LYS A 54 15.50 -7.01 11.51
N ILE A 55 15.56 -6.51 10.28
CA ILE A 55 16.82 -6.17 9.59
C ILE A 55 17.56 -5.08 10.38
N LYS A 56 16.90 -3.98 10.75
CA LYS A 56 17.52 -2.90 11.55
C LYS A 56 18.11 -3.39 12.87
N THR A 57 17.39 -4.27 13.58
CA THR A 57 17.92 -4.85 14.83
C THR A 57 19.13 -5.75 14.61
N LYS A 58 19.20 -6.46 13.47
CA LYS A 58 20.34 -7.31 13.12
C LYS A 58 21.56 -6.50 12.71
N THR A 59 21.38 -5.42 11.96
CA THR A 59 22.45 -4.50 11.57
C THR A 59 23.03 -3.75 12.76
N ARG A 60 22.20 -3.32 13.72
CA ARG A 60 22.69 -2.61 14.93
C ARG A 60 23.49 -3.49 15.90
N ARG A 61 23.41 -4.83 15.76
CA ARG A 61 24.14 -5.80 16.57
C ARG A 61 25.47 -6.25 15.94
N ARG A 62 25.77 -5.84 14.72
CA ARG A 62 27.09 -5.98 14.09
C ARG A 62 27.87 -4.69 14.25
#